data_AF-Q9M0C9-F1
#
_entry.id   AF-Q9M0C9-F1
#
_cell.length_a   1.000
_cell.length_b   1.000
_cell.length_c   1.000
_cell.angle_alpha   90.00
_cell.angle_beta   90.00
_cell.angle_gamma   90.00
#
_symmetry.space_group_name_H-M   'P 1'
#
loop_
_entity.id
_entity.type
_entity.pdbx_description
1 polymer ?
#
loop_
_entity_poly.entity_id
_entity_poly.type
_entity_poly.pdbx_seq_one_letter_code
_entity_poly.pdbx_strand_id
1 'polypeptide(L)'
;MTTAELNPFPSRSVFLGVDVGTGSARAGLFDDNGKLLGSATSPIQIWKDGDCIEQSSTDIWHAVCAAVKSACSLANVSDVEVKGIGFAATCSLVAVDAEGSPVTVSWSGDSRRNIIVWMDHRAVKQAERINSFNSPVLQYCGGGVSPEMEPPKLLWVKENLKESWSMVYKWMDLSDWLSYRATGDDTRSLCTTVCKWTYLGHAHMHQMTEKASRDMEACGWDDEFWEEIGLGDLVDGHHAKIGRSVAFPGHPLGNGLTATAAKELGLLAGTPVGTSLIDAHAGGVGVMEKSDVDTLCSRMVLVCGTSTCHMAVSREKLFIPGVWGPFWSAMVPEYWLTEGGQSATGALLDHIIENHVASPRLANRAASQKVSVFELLNNILKTMAEDTSSPFISALTSDMHILPDFHGNRSPVADPNSKGVIFGMSLDTSEKQLALLYLATIQGIAYGTRHIVEHCNTHGHKIDTLLACGGLSKNPLFIQEHADIVGCPIILPRESESVLLGAAILGAVAGKNYPSLHDAMKALNAAGQVVHPSSDPKIKKYHDAKYRIFRNLYEQQLSHRSIIAEALA
;
A
#
# COMPACT_ATOMS: atom_id res chain seq x y z
N MET A 1 22.56 -47.12 22.49
CA MET A 1 21.22 -46.92 21.91
C MET A 1 20.57 -45.79 22.68
N THR A 2 20.73 -44.56 22.20
CA THR A 2 20.08 -43.37 22.75
C THR A 2 18.69 -43.27 22.13
N THR A 3 17.67 -43.33 22.97
CA THR A 3 16.27 -43.16 22.63
C THR A 3 16.06 -41.74 22.12
N ALA A 4 15.79 -41.59 20.83
CA ALA A 4 15.25 -40.37 20.26
C ALA A 4 13.84 -40.18 20.81
N GLU A 5 13.63 -39.12 21.59
CA GLU A 5 12.29 -38.66 21.96
C GLU A 5 11.58 -38.21 20.67
N LEU A 6 10.67 -39.06 20.19
CA LEU A 6 9.71 -38.71 19.16
C LEU A 6 8.80 -37.62 19.71
N ASN A 7 8.95 -36.41 19.22
CA ASN A 7 8.08 -35.28 19.53
C ASN A 7 6.64 -35.65 19.07
N PRO A 8 5.65 -35.79 19.97
CA PRO A 8 4.40 -36.50 19.68
C PRO A 8 3.31 -35.62 19.05
N PHE A 9 3.61 -34.37 18.70
CA PHE A 9 2.67 -33.47 18.05
C PHE A 9 2.89 -33.48 16.53
N PRO A 10 1.84 -33.66 15.70
CA PRO A 10 1.98 -33.40 14.27
C PRO A 10 2.52 -31.97 14.10
N SER A 11 3.66 -31.81 13.41
CA SER A 11 4.30 -30.51 13.26
C SER A 11 3.30 -29.54 12.66
N ARG A 12 2.92 -28.51 13.41
CA ARG A 12 1.98 -27.49 12.96
C ARG A 12 2.53 -26.87 11.66
N SER A 13 1.67 -26.63 10.68
CA SER A 13 2.05 -25.84 9.50
C SER A 13 1.87 -24.37 9.84
N VAL A 14 2.97 -23.61 9.76
CA VAL A 14 2.98 -22.17 10.04
C VAL A 14 3.52 -21.42 8.82
N PHE A 15 2.94 -20.26 8.53
CA PHE A 15 3.32 -19.41 7.41
C PHE A 15 3.85 -18.09 7.93
N LEU A 16 4.99 -17.65 7.39
CA LEU A 16 5.66 -16.41 7.77
C LEU A 16 5.35 -15.32 6.75
N GLY A 17 4.73 -14.24 7.21
CA GLY A 17 4.62 -13.00 6.45
C GLY A 17 5.65 -11.99 6.93
N VAL A 18 6.34 -11.33 6.01
CA VAL A 18 7.23 -10.20 6.27
C VAL A 18 6.70 -8.98 5.54
N ASP A 19 6.65 -7.85 6.24
CA ASP A 19 6.18 -6.56 5.71
C ASP A 19 7.19 -5.45 6.05
N VAL A 20 7.77 -4.83 5.02
CA VAL A 20 8.68 -3.69 5.17
C VAL A 20 7.97 -2.41 4.78
N GLY A 21 7.43 -1.73 5.80
CA GLY A 21 6.83 -0.41 5.67
C GLY A 21 7.88 0.71 5.68
N THR A 22 7.43 1.97 5.73
CA THR A 22 8.34 3.13 5.68
C THR A 22 9.23 3.30 6.92
N GLY A 23 8.72 2.95 8.11
CA GLY A 23 9.43 3.19 9.38
C GLY A 23 9.94 1.92 10.08
N SER A 24 9.56 0.74 9.61
CA SER A 24 9.92 -0.52 10.26
C SER A 24 9.72 -1.73 9.37
N ALA A 25 10.49 -2.79 9.62
CA ALA A 25 10.23 -4.14 9.17
C ALA A 25 9.39 -4.90 10.22
N ARG A 26 8.40 -5.65 9.77
CA ARG A 26 7.49 -6.46 10.60
C ARG A 26 7.50 -7.90 10.13
N ALA A 27 7.33 -8.82 11.07
CA ALA A 27 7.16 -10.25 10.79
C ALA A 27 5.97 -10.80 11.59
N GLY A 28 5.21 -11.70 10.99
CA GLY A 28 4.06 -12.36 11.61
C GLY A 28 3.96 -13.83 11.21
N LEU A 29 3.69 -14.69 12.20
CA LEU A 29 3.54 -16.13 12.00
C LEU A 29 2.05 -16.48 12.10
N PHE A 30 1.52 -17.19 11.11
CA PHE A 30 0.11 -17.56 11.01
C PHE A 30 -0.06 -19.06 10.92
N ASP A 31 -1.11 -19.60 11.53
CA ASP A 31 -1.46 -21.01 11.36
C ASP A 31 -2.26 -21.31 10.09
N ASP A 32 -2.63 -22.57 9.93
CA ASP A 32 -3.43 -23.09 8.82
C ASP A 32 -4.85 -22.53 8.71
N ASN A 33 -5.32 -21.81 9.74
CA ASN A 33 -6.58 -21.09 9.74
C ASN A 33 -6.40 -19.58 9.53
N GLY A 34 -5.16 -19.13 9.31
CA GLY A 34 -4.79 -17.72 9.15
C GLY A 34 -4.87 -16.94 10.45
N LYS A 35 -4.74 -17.59 11.62
CA LYS A 35 -4.70 -16.90 12.92
C LYS A 35 -3.27 -16.48 13.25
N LEU A 36 -3.09 -15.23 13.68
CA LEU A 36 -1.79 -14.74 14.13
C LEU A 36 -1.34 -15.43 15.42
N LEU A 37 -0.11 -15.95 15.42
CA LEU A 37 0.51 -16.67 16.53
C LEU A 37 1.51 -15.82 17.30
N GLY A 38 2.23 -14.97 16.58
CA GLY A 38 3.20 -14.04 17.12
C GLY A 38 3.64 -13.08 16.02
N SER A 39 3.89 -11.83 16.40
CA SER A 39 4.44 -10.82 15.52
C SER A 39 5.49 -10.00 16.25
N ALA A 40 6.40 -9.41 15.49
CA ALA A 40 7.38 -8.48 16.00
C ALA A 40 7.68 -7.40 14.97
N THR A 41 8.28 -6.30 15.43
CA THR A 41 8.62 -5.13 14.63
C THR A 41 10.04 -4.70 14.95
N SER A 42 10.79 -4.28 13.94
CA SER A 42 12.13 -3.72 14.08
C SER A 42 12.21 -2.41 13.28
N PRO A 43 12.68 -1.30 13.88
CA PRO A 43 12.78 -0.02 13.19
C PRO A 43 13.82 -0.09 12.06
N ILE A 44 13.62 0.73 11.02
CA ILE A 44 14.57 0.89 9.92
C ILE A 44 15.02 2.34 9.82
N GLN A 45 16.26 2.55 9.41
CA GLN A 45 16.85 3.87 9.24
C GLN A 45 16.28 4.55 8.00
N ILE A 46 15.88 5.82 8.14
CA ILE A 46 15.45 6.69 7.05
C ILE A 46 16.27 7.98 7.05
N TRP A 47 16.70 8.42 5.88
CA TRP A 47 17.32 9.74 5.69
C TRP A 47 16.37 10.60 4.87
N LYS A 48 16.13 11.83 5.32
CA LYS A 48 15.26 12.82 4.66
C LYS A 48 16.02 14.12 4.48
N ASP A 49 16.13 14.58 3.24
CA ASP A 49 16.74 15.86 2.87
C ASP A 49 15.93 16.51 1.75
N GLY A 50 15.05 17.45 2.11
CA GLY A 50 14.05 17.99 1.19
C GLY A 50 13.20 16.89 0.56
N ASP A 51 13.14 16.87 -0.77
CA ASP A 51 12.41 15.86 -1.55
C ASP A 51 13.16 14.53 -1.71
N CYS A 52 14.41 14.43 -1.23
CA CYS A 52 15.22 13.22 -1.27
C CYS A 52 15.04 12.38 0.00
N ILE A 53 14.49 11.18 -0.15
CA ILE A 53 14.18 10.24 0.93
C ILE A 53 14.81 8.89 0.61
N GLU A 54 15.70 8.43 1.49
CA GLU A 54 16.56 7.28 1.22
C GLU A 54 16.59 6.30 2.39
N GLN A 55 16.88 5.04 2.07
CA GLN A 55 17.02 3.92 3.01
C GLN A 55 18.23 3.05 2.65
N SER A 56 18.49 2.06 3.50
CA SER A 56 19.58 1.09 3.34
C SER A 56 19.03 -0.32 3.23
N SER A 57 19.34 -1.01 2.14
CA SER A 57 18.89 -2.40 1.98
C SER A 57 19.52 -3.34 3.01
N THR A 58 20.77 -3.10 3.39
CA THR A 58 21.46 -3.83 4.46
C THR A 58 20.79 -3.64 5.82
N ASP A 59 20.45 -2.40 6.17
CA ASP A 59 19.73 -2.09 7.42
C ASP A 59 18.36 -2.77 7.46
N ILE A 60 17.60 -2.67 6.37
CA ILE A 60 16.29 -3.33 6.22
C ILE A 60 16.41 -4.84 6.41
N TRP A 61 17.39 -5.49 5.78
CA TRP A 61 17.56 -6.94 5.94
C TRP A 61 17.88 -7.33 7.38
N HIS A 62 18.75 -6.58 8.07
CA HIS A 62 19.00 -6.81 9.49
C HIS A 62 17.73 -6.65 10.35
N ALA A 63 16.93 -5.62 10.08
CA ALA A 63 15.66 -5.39 10.76
C ALA A 63 14.65 -6.53 10.50
N VAL A 64 14.57 -7.03 9.25
CA VAL A 64 13.78 -8.21 8.89
C VAL A 64 14.24 -9.43 9.68
N CYS A 65 15.55 -9.73 9.72
CA CYS A 65 16.07 -10.86 10.48
C CYS A 65 15.77 -10.74 11.98
N ALA A 66 15.87 -9.54 12.54
CA ALA A 66 15.52 -9.29 13.94
C ALA A 66 14.02 -9.54 14.20
N ALA A 67 13.15 -8.97 13.35
CA ALA A 67 11.71 -9.13 13.47
C ALA A 67 11.29 -10.60 13.33
N VAL A 68 11.84 -11.34 12.36
CA VAL A 68 11.52 -12.76 12.15
C VAL A 68 11.90 -13.60 13.38
N LYS A 69 13.13 -13.46 13.89
CA LYS A 69 13.57 -14.20 15.09
C LYS A 69 12.70 -13.90 16.31
N SER A 70 12.38 -12.63 16.53
CA SER A 70 11.50 -12.22 17.62
C SER A 70 10.08 -12.76 17.46
N ALA A 71 9.52 -12.74 16.24
CA ALA A 71 8.18 -13.25 15.97
C ALA A 71 8.11 -14.77 16.16
N CYS A 72 9.11 -15.53 15.70
CA CYS A 72 9.23 -16.98 15.96
C CYS A 72 9.31 -17.29 17.47
N SER A 73 10.12 -16.52 18.21
CA SER A 73 10.23 -16.68 19.66
C SER A 73 8.91 -16.39 20.39
N LEU A 74 8.18 -15.33 19.99
CA LEU A 74 6.90 -14.97 20.59
C LEU A 74 5.79 -15.97 20.24
N ALA A 75 5.83 -16.54 19.03
CA ALA A 75 4.90 -17.57 18.59
C ALA A 75 5.20 -18.96 19.17
N ASN A 76 6.37 -19.15 19.79
CA ASN A 76 6.91 -20.46 20.21
C ASN A 76 6.90 -21.48 19.05
N VAL A 77 7.37 -21.03 17.88
CA VAL A 77 7.43 -21.81 16.64
C VAL A 77 8.88 -22.17 16.33
N SER A 78 9.13 -23.45 16.06
CA SER A 78 10.42 -23.94 15.59
C SER A 78 10.62 -23.71 14.09
N ASP A 79 11.86 -23.70 13.64
CA ASP A 79 12.23 -23.51 12.23
C ASP A 79 11.61 -24.57 11.30
N VAL A 80 11.47 -25.83 11.75
CA VAL A 80 10.85 -26.94 11.01
C VAL A 80 9.35 -26.77 10.77
N GLU A 81 8.67 -25.93 11.55
CA GLU A 81 7.22 -25.68 11.43
C GLU A 81 6.87 -24.62 10.38
N VAL A 82 7.83 -23.76 10.02
CA VAL A 82 7.64 -22.73 8.99
C VAL A 82 7.65 -23.39 7.61
N LYS A 83 6.49 -23.43 6.95
CA LYS A 83 6.30 -24.11 5.64
C LYS A 83 6.44 -23.20 4.43
N GLY A 84 6.49 -21.89 4.66
CA GLY A 84 6.77 -20.93 3.62
C GLY A 84 6.84 -19.51 4.15
N ILE A 85 7.53 -18.66 3.39
CA ILE A 85 7.69 -17.23 3.66
C ILE A 85 7.23 -16.42 2.44
N GLY A 86 6.55 -15.32 2.71
CA GLY A 86 6.30 -14.29 1.69
C GLY A 86 6.72 -12.91 2.18
N PHE A 87 7.12 -12.08 1.22
CA PHE A 87 7.58 -10.72 1.46
C PHE A 87 6.62 -9.71 0.84
N ALA A 88 6.32 -8.67 1.60
CA ALA A 88 5.70 -7.46 1.13
C ALA A 88 6.53 -6.24 1.55
N ALA A 89 6.53 -5.18 0.74
CA ALA A 89 7.23 -3.96 1.08
C ALA A 89 6.62 -2.75 0.36
N THR A 90 6.97 -1.54 0.80
CA THR A 90 6.76 -0.32 0.00
C THR A 90 7.39 -0.47 -1.39
N CYS A 91 6.80 0.14 -2.42
CA CYS A 91 7.39 0.22 -3.77
C CYS A 91 8.55 1.22 -3.83
N SER A 92 9.66 0.86 -3.20
CA SER A 92 10.90 1.63 -3.15
C SER A 92 11.94 1.01 -4.10
N LEU A 93 12.81 1.83 -4.69
CA LEU A 93 13.80 1.39 -5.68
C LEU A 93 15.11 0.98 -5.02
N VAL A 94 15.57 -0.25 -5.23
CA VAL A 94 16.85 -0.76 -4.72
C VAL A 94 17.89 -0.86 -5.84
N ALA A 95 19.10 -0.37 -5.55
CA ALA A 95 20.26 -0.44 -6.43
C ALA A 95 21.32 -1.41 -5.89
N VAL A 96 21.74 -2.39 -6.71
CA VAL A 96 22.83 -3.33 -6.36
C VAL A 96 23.76 -3.63 -7.53
N ASP A 97 25.01 -3.99 -7.21
CA ASP A 97 26.03 -4.43 -8.17
C ASP A 97 25.89 -5.92 -8.54
N ALA A 98 26.86 -6.45 -9.30
CA ALA A 98 26.84 -7.81 -9.81
C ALA A 98 26.93 -8.86 -8.70
N GLU A 99 27.59 -8.52 -7.60
CA GLU A 99 27.73 -9.32 -6.39
C GLU A 99 26.53 -9.16 -5.43
N GLY A 100 25.60 -8.27 -5.73
CA GLY A 100 24.43 -7.96 -4.90
C GLY A 100 24.74 -6.98 -3.76
N SER A 101 25.88 -6.29 -3.79
CA SER A 101 26.25 -5.26 -2.82
C SER A 101 25.53 -3.94 -3.11
N PRO A 102 25.25 -3.12 -2.07
CA PRO A 102 24.62 -1.81 -2.23
C PRO A 102 25.40 -0.84 -3.14
N VAL A 103 24.71 -0.25 -4.12
CA VAL A 103 25.23 0.87 -4.94
C VAL A 103 24.53 2.16 -4.55
N THR A 104 25.28 3.22 -4.27
CA THR A 104 24.68 4.47 -3.76
C THR A 104 23.71 5.10 -4.76
N VAL A 105 22.57 5.57 -4.25
CA VAL A 105 21.61 6.43 -4.97
C VAL A 105 21.57 7.84 -4.36
N SER A 106 22.59 8.18 -3.56
CA SER A 106 22.66 9.41 -2.79
C SER A 106 23.75 10.35 -3.30
N TRP A 107 23.48 11.65 -3.24
CA TRP A 107 24.50 12.67 -3.48
C TRP A 107 25.67 12.61 -2.51
N SER A 108 25.48 12.02 -1.33
CA SER A 108 26.57 11.88 -0.35
C SER A 108 27.62 10.84 -0.76
N GLY A 109 27.35 10.02 -1.78
CA GLY A 109 28.22 8.90 -2.17
C GLY A 109 28.27 7.76 -1.17
N ASP A 110 27.41 7.77 -0.13
CA ASP A 110 27.36 6.71 0.88
C ASP A 110 26.69 5.47 0.26
N SER A 111 27.47 4.40 0.06
CA SER A 111 26.97 3.14 -0.54
C SER A 111 25.86 2.49 0.28
N ARG A 112 25.75 2.80 1.58
CA ARG A 112 24.65 2.29 2.42
C ARG A 112 23.31 2.90 2.04
N ARG A 113 23.29 4.08 1.40
CA ARG A 113 22.08 4.76 0.93
C ARG A 113 21.81 4.34 -0.51
N ASN A 114 21.32 3.11 -0.68
CA ASN A 114 21.09 2.45 -1.98
C ASN A 114 19.61 2.23 -2.31
N ILE A 115 18.71 2.85 -1.53
CA ILE A 115 17.26 2.80 -1.76
C ILE A 115 16.72 4.21 -1.95
N ILE A 116 16.00 4.45 -3.05
CA ILE A 116 15.13 5.61 -3.21
C ILE A 116 13.74 5.23 -2.72
N VAL A 117 13.27 5.85 -1.64
CA VAL A 117 12.02 5.47 -0.98
C VAL A 117 10.81 5.82 -1.85
N TRP A 118 9.71 5.09 -1.73
CA TRP A 118 8.47 5.30 -2.49
C TRP A 118 8.02 6.78 -2.53
N MET A 119 8.03 7.47 -1.37
CA MET A 119 7.60 8.86 -1.19
C MET A 119 8.63 9.92 -1.59
N ASP A 120 9.74 9.53 -2.21
CA ASP A 120 10.75 10.46 -2.73
C ASP A 120 10.24 11.19 -3.98
N HIS A 121 10.38 12.51 -4.01
CA HIS A 121 9.89 13.38 -5.10
C HIS A 121 11.02 14.03 -5.90
N ARG A 122 12.27 13.54 -5.81
CA ARG A 122 13.42 14.10 -6.57
C ARG A 122 13.21 14.08 -8.08
N ALA A 123 12.37 13.17 -8.57
CA ALA A 123 12.16 12.87 -10.00
C ALA A 123 10.95 13.59 -10.64
N VAL A 124 10.42 14.66 -10.03
CA VAL A 124 9.27 15.42 -10.57
C VAL A 124 9.50 15.86 -12.02
N LYS A 125 10.66 16.46 -12.33
CA LYS A 125 10.97 16.94 -13.70
C LYS A 125 11.04 15.80 -14.72
N GLN A 126 11.55 14.64 -14.30
CA GLN A 126 11.62 13.45 -15.14
C GLN A 126 10.23 12.89 -15.40
N ALA A 127 9.36 12.85 -14.39
CA ALA A 127 7.97 12.44 -14.55
C ALA A 127 7.20 13.38 -15.51
N GLU A 128 7.34 14.69 -15.37
CA GLU A 128 6.76 15.68 -16.30
C GLU A 128 7.22 15.45 -17.74
N ARG A 129 8.54 15.22 -17.94
CA ARG A 129 9.08 14.94 -19.27
C ARG A 129 8.57 13.62 -19.83
N ILE A 130 8.54 12.54 -19.03
CA ILE A 130 7.98 11.25 -19.45
C ILE A 130 6.52 11.40 -19.88
N ASN A 131 5.73 12.13 -19.09
CA ASN A 131 4.31 12.35 -19.39
C ASN A 131 4.09 13.17 -20.67
N SER A 132 5.04 14.02 -21.06
CA SER A 132 4.93 14.81 -22.30
C SER A 132 5.00 13.98 -23.59
N PHE A 133 5.55 12.76 -23.53
CA PHE A 133 5.59 11.84 -24.68
C PHE A 133 4.23 11.25 -25.03
N ASN A 134 3.29 11.19 -24.08
CA ASN A 134 1.96 10.59 -24.28
C ASN A 134 2.02 9.13 -24.81
N SER A 135 3.04 8.37 -24.40
CA SER A 135 3.20 6.97 -24.81
C SER A 135 1.97 6.13 -24.41
N PRO A 136 1.55 5.16 -25.24
CA PRO A 136 0.41 4.29 -24.95
C PRO A 136 0.49 3.57 -23.62
N VAL A 137 1.67 3.28 -23.07
CA VAL A 137 1.82 2.60 -21.78
C VAL A 137 1.33 3.47 -20.61
N LEU A 138 1.34 4.80 -20.75
CA LEU A 138 0.94 5.74 -19.69
C LEU A 138 -0.57 5.68 -19.39
N GLN A 139 -1.37 5.15 -20.31
CA GLN A 139 -2.81 4.95 -20.07
C GLN A 139 -3.10 4.02 -18.88
N TYR A 140 -2.18 3.10 -18.56
CA TYR A 140 -2.28 2.20 -17.40
C TYR A 140 -1.88 2.88 -16.09
N CYS A 141 -1.27 4.07 -16.16
CA CYS A 141 -0.93 4.90 -15.00
C CYS A 141 -1.98 6.00 -14.78
N GLY A 142 -3.20 5.84 -15.31
CA GLY A 142 -4.24 6.87 -15.21
C GLY A 142 -3.99 8.09 -16.10
N GLY A 143 -3.10 7.98 -17.10
CA GLY A 143 -2.73 9.03 -18.05
C GLY A 143 -1.31 9.57 -17.89
N GLY A 144 -0.58 9.19 -16.84
CA GLY A 144 0.81 9.60 -16.64
C GLY A 144 1.46 8.94 -15.43
N VAL A 145 2.80 8.83 -15.43
CA VAL A 145 3.56 8.33 -14.29
C VAL A 145 3.65 9.38 -13.18
N SER A 146 3.64 8.89 -11.94
CA SER A 146 3.98 9.69 -10.74
C SER A 146 5.51 9.74 -10.58
N PRO A 147 6.09 10.82 -10.01
CA PRO A 147 7.51 10.83 -9.60
C PRO A 147 7.87 9.71 -8.61
N GLU A 148 6.87 9.13 -7.94
CA GLU A 148 7.03 8.00 -7.00
C GLU A 148 7.20 6.65 -7.72
N MET A 149 6.90 6.56 -9.02
CA MET A 149 7.11 5.35 -9.83
C MET A 149 8.57 5.21 -10.27
N GLU A 150 8.94 4.02 -10.75
CA GLU A 150 10.35 3.68 -10.96
C GLU A 150 10.99 4.30 -12.21
N PRO A 151 10.32 4.42 -13.39
CA PRO A 151 10.95 5.02 -14.57
C PRO A 151 11.44 6.47 -14.34
N PRO A 152 10.67 7.38 -13.71
CA PRO A 152 11.18 8.70 -13.35
C PRO A 152 12.42 8.66 -12.44
N LYS A 153 12.42 7.79 -11.42
CA LYS A 153 13.56 7.63 -10.48
C LYS A 153 14.81 7.12 -11.20
N LEU A 154 14.67 6.12 -12.05
CA LEU A 154 15.77 5.58 -12.86
C LEU A 154 16.35 6.66 -13.79
N LEU A 155 15.49 7.40 -14.47
CA LEU A 155 15.90 8.51 -15.34
C LEU A 155 16.62 9.60 -14.56
N TRP A 156 16.15 9.91 -13.35
CA TRP A 156 16.83 10.85 -12.46
C TRP A 156 18.22 10.35 -12.09
N VAL A 157 18.39 9.09 -11.68
CA VAL A 157 19.71 8.53 -11.35
C VAL A 157 20.63 8.56 -12.55
N LYS A 158 20.16 8.16 -13.73
CA LYS A 158 20.96 8.18 -14.97
C LYS A 158 21.51 9.57 -15.28
N GLU A 159 20.72 10.61 -15.08
CA GLU A 159 21.12 11.99 -15.36
C GLU A 159 22.05 12.58 -14.30
N ASN A 160 21.82 12.24 -13.03
CA ASN A 160 22.43 12.93 -11.89
C ASN A 160 23.57 12.14 -11.22
N LEU A 161 23.52 10.81 -11.26
CA LEU A 161 24.46 9.89 -10.59
C LEU A 161 25.04 8.88 -11.59
N LYS A 162 25.74 9.40 -12.61
CA LYS A 162 26.26 8.62 -13.74
C LYS A 162 27.20 7.48 -13.33
N GLU A 163 28.02 7.71 -12.29
CA GLU A 163 28.92 6.67 -11.77
C GLU A 163 28.11 5.52 -11.16
N SER A 164 27.14 5.82 -10.29
CA SER A 164 26.21 4.82 -9.76
C SER A 164 25.48 4.08 -10.87
N TRP A 165 24.93 4.79 -11.86
CA TRP A 165 24.25 4.19 -13.00
C TRP A 165 25.11 3.15 -13.73
N SER A 166 26.40 3.43 -13.90
CA SER A 166 27.35 2.51 -14.54
C SER A 166 27.68 1.28 -13.69
N MET A 167 27.67 1.43 -12.35
CA MET A 167 27.96 0.34 -11.40
C MET A 167 26.77 -0.58 -11.15
N VAL A 168 25.53 -0.07 -11.27
CA VAL A 168 24.35 -0.88 -10.98
C VAL A 168 24.20 -2.00 -12.00
N TYR A 169 24.10 -3.22 -11.47
CA TYR A 169 23.84 -4.44 -12.21
C TYR A 169 22.36 -4.83 -12.14
N LYS A 170 21.67 -4.54 -11.03
CA LYS A 170 20.22 -4.74 -10.90
C LYS A 170 19.53 -3.57 -10.21
N TRP A 171 18.41 -3.19 -10.80
CA TRP A 171 17.38 -2.34 -10.24
C TRP A 171 16.19 -3.23 -9.86
N MET A 172 15.70 -3.09 -8.64
CA MET A 172 14.63 -3.93 -8.13
C MET A 172 13.66 -3.10 -7.29
N ASP A 173 12.38 -3.46 -7.33
CA ASP A 173 11.46 -3.04 -6.28
C ASP A 173 11.91 -3.68 -4.95
N LEU A 174 11.73 -2.98 -3.83
CA LEU A 174 12.17 -3.45 -2.51
C LEU A 174 11.60 -4.83 -2.15
N SER A 175 10.35 -5.09 -2.53
CA SER A 175 9.72 -6.37 -2.26
C SER A 175 10.35 -7.52 -3.07
N ASP A 176 10.73 -7.27 -4.33
CA ASP A 176 11.50 -8.20 -5.16
C ASP A 176 12.92 -8.40 -4.62
N TRP A 177 13.58 -7.32 -4.17
CA TRP A 177 14.92 -7.40 -3.58
C TRP A 177 14.96 -8.27 -2.33
N LEU A 178 13.92 -8.23 -1.47
CA LEU A 178 13.83 -9.10 -0.30
C LEU A 178 13.76 -10.58 -0.71
N SER A 179 12.92 -10.90 -1.69
CA SER A 179 12.80 -12.26 -2.21
C SER A 179 14.08 -12.75 -2.89
N TYR A 180 14.75 -11.89 -3.68
CA TYR A 180 16.06 -12.18 -4.27
C TYR A 180 17.15 -12.37 -3.20
N ARG A 181 17.21 -11.50 -2.18
CA ARG A 181 18.17 -11.61 -1.08
C ARG A 181 17.99 -12.88 -0.26
N ALA A 182 16.75 -13.40 -0.21
CA ALA A 182 16.40 -14.63 0.47
C ALA A 182 16.76 -15.89 -0.35
N THR A 183 16.65 -15.84 -1.68
CA THR A 183 16.65 -17.05 -2.56
C THR A 183 17.79 -17.11 -3.58
N GLY A 184 18.35 -15.95 -3.96
CA GLY A 184 19.23 -15.80 -5.12
C GLY A 184 18.50 -15.86 -6.47
N ASP A 185 17.17 -15.98 -6.48
CA ASP A 185 16.35 -16.03 -7.68
C ASP A 185 15.95 -14.61 -8.13
N ASP A 186 16.19 -14.31 -9.40
CA ASP A 186 15.99 -12.99 -10.01
C ASP A 186 14.60 -12.82 -10.66
N THR A 187 13.69 -13.78 -10.52
CA THR A 187 12.30 -13.62 -10.95
C THR A 187 11.61 -12.49 -10.18
N ARG A 188 10.96 -11.58 -10.92
CA ARG A 188 10.24 -10.41 -10.40
C ARG A 188 8.76 -10.73 -10.17
N SER A 189 8.13 -10.00 -9.26
CA SER A 189 6.68 -10.04 -9.11
C SER A 189 5.97 -9.37 -10.26
N LEU A 190 4.90 -10.01 -10.75
CA LEU A 190 3.95 -9.32 -11.62
C LEU A 190 3.35 -8.10 -10.93
N CYS A 191 3.17 -8.10 -9.61
CA CYS A 191 2.63 -6.96 -8.88
C CYS A 191 3.51 -5.70 -9.00
N THR A 192 4.80 -5.83 -8.70
CA THR A 192 5.73 -4.70 -8.70
C THR A 192 5.86 -4.13 -10.10
N THR A 193 6.19 -5.01 -11.05
CA THR A 193 6.49 -4.64 -12.44
C THR A 193 5.31 -3.95 -13.12
N VAL A 194 4.09 -4.50 -13.03
CA VAL A 194 2.93 -3.90 -13.70
C VAL A 194 2.51 -2.57 -13.06
N CYS A 195 2.59 -2.46 -11.74
CA CYS A 195 2.05 -1.31 -11.02
C CYS A 195 2.99 -0.11 -11.01
N LYS A 196 4.31 -0.33 -11.09
CA LYS A 196 5.32 0.71 -10.82
C LYS A 196 6.43 0.80 -11.88
N TRP A 197 6.55 -0.18 -12.76
CA TRP A 197 7.57 -0.23 -13.82
C TRP A 197 7.01 -0.16 -15.23
N THR A 198 5.71 0.14 -15.41
CA THR A 198 5.06 0.20 -16.73
C THR A 198 5.09 -1.11 -17.53
N TYR A 199 5.27 -2.25 -16.85
CA TYR A 199 5.24 -3.57 -17.49
C TYR A 199 3.81 -3.97 -17.88
N LEU A 200 3.62 -4.46 -19.10
CA LEU A 200 2.33 -4.90 -19.62
C LEU A 200 2.06 -6.37 -19.29
N GLY A 201 1.65 -6.64 -18.04
CA GLY A 201 1.41 -8.00 -17.55
C GLY A 201 0.38 -8.82 -18.34
N HIS A 202 -0.50 -8.16 -19.10
CA HIS A 202 -1.48 -8.82 -19.96
C HIS A 202 -0.87 -9.41 -21.24
N ALA A 203 0.42 -9.21 -21.52
CA ALA A 203 1.15 -9.98 -22.54
C ALA A 203 1.11 -11.48 -22.25
N HIS A 204 0.96 -11.85 -20.97
CA HIS A 204 0.82 -13.24 -20.49
C HIS A 204 -0.61 -13.76 -20.51
N MET A 205 -1.58 -12.90 -20.85
CA MET A 205 -2.99 -13.29 -20.91
C MET A 205 -3.18 -14.44 -21.90
N HIS A 206 -3.98 -15.44 -21.51
CA HIS A 206 -4.26 -16.66 -22.28
C HIS A 206 -3.08 -17.62 -22.49
N GLN A 207 -1.85 -17.24 -22.12
CA GLN A 207 -0.68 -18.12 -22.20
C GLN A 207 -0.47 -18.93 -20.92
N MET A 208 -0.88 -18.36 -19.77
CA MET A 208 -0.71 -18.98 -18.46
C MET A 208 -1.91 -18.75 -17.54
N THR A 209 -2.07 -19.70 -16.63
CA THR A 209 -3.01 -19.64 -15.49
C THR A 209 -2.21 -19.73 -14.20
N GLU A 210 -2.75 -19.21 -13.12
CA GLU A 210 -2.08 -19.23 -11.81
C GLU A 210 -1.69 -20.65 -11.37
N LYS A 211 -2.59 -21.63 -11.56
CA LYS A 211 -2.35 -23.04 -11.20
C LYS A 211 -1.22 -23.71 -12.00
N ALA A 212 -0.82 -23.10 -13.11
CA ALA A 212 0.30 -23.50 -13.94
C ALA A 212 1.44 -22.46 -13.87
N SER A 213 1.50 -21.69 -12.79
CA SER A 213 2.51 -20.65 -12.58
C SER A 213 3.93 -21.22 -12.68
N ARG A 214 4.74 -20.57 -13.48
CA ARG A 214 6.17 -20.80 -13.76
C ARG A 214 6.82 -19.44 -13.97
N ASP A 215 8.15 -19.40 -13.91
CA ASP A 215 8.92 -18.29 -14.45
C ASP A 215 8.47 -17.98 -15.88
N MET A 216 8.00 -16.76 -16.11
CA MET A 216 7.60 -16.26 -17.41
C MET A 216 8.67 -15.33 -17.94
N GLU A 217 9.07 -15.52 -19.20
CA GLU A 217 9.89 -14.55 -19.91
C GLU A 217 9.20 -13.17 -19.89
N ALA A 218 9.92 -12.11 -19.53
CA ALA A 218 9.36 -10.78 -19.33
C ALA A 218 9.04 -10.06 -20.66
N CYS A 219 8.13 -10.62 -21.46
CA CYS A 219 7.74 -10.11 -22.78
C CYS A 219 6.78 -8.90 -22.75
N GLY A 220 6.40 -8.42 -21.56
CA GLY A 220 5.54 -7.25 -21.38
C GLY A 220 6.30 -5.92 -21.23
N TRP A 221 7.63 -5.91 -21.37
CA TRP A 221 8.38 -4.66 -21.47
C TRP A 221 8.08 -4.00 -22.83
N ASP A 222 7.89 -2.68 -22.81
CA ASP A 222 7.67 -1.86 -24.01
C ASP A 222 8.99 -1.18 -24.38
N ASP A 223 9.78 -1.85 -25.21
CA ASP A 223 11.13 -1.40 -25.60
C ASP A 223 11.10 0.00 -26.22
N GLU A 224 10.09 0.29 -27.05
CA GLU A 224 9.91 1.61 -27.68
C GLU A 224 9.73 2.71 -26.61
N PHE A 225 8.93 2.44 -25.58
CA PHE A 225 8.77 3.38 -24.46
C PHE A 225 10.07 3.60 -23.69
N TRP A 226 10.81 2.54 -23.35
CA TRP A 226 12.07 2.67 -22.60
C TRP A 226 13.14 3.42 -23.40
N GLU A 227 13.21 3.20 -24.72
CA GLU A 227 14.06 3.97 -25.62
C GLU A 227 13.63 5.44 -25.69
N GLU A 228 12.33 5.72 -25.88
CA GLU A 228 11.75 7.06 -25.99
C GLU A 228 12.08 7.94 -24.77
N ILE A 229 11.96 7.40 -23.56
CA ILE A 229 12.23 8.15 -22.32
C ILE A 229 13.72 8.28 -21.99
N GLY A 230 14.60 7.76 -22.85
CA GLY A 230 16.05 7.84 -22.68
C GLY A 230 16.63 6.78 -21.73
N LEU A 231 15.96 5.65 -21.55
CA LEU A 231 16.37 4.51 -20.71
C LEU A 231 16.58 3.22 -21.53
N GLY A 232 16.83 3.33 -22.84
CA GLY A 232 17.02 2.18 -23.75
C GLY A 232 18.19 1.25 -23.38
N ASP A 233 19.17 1.70 -22.59
CA ASP A 233 20.23 0.85 -22.04
C ASP A 233 19.74 -0.17 -21.00
N LEU A 234 18.50 -0.06 -20.54
CA LEU A 234 17.84 -1.08 -19.72
C LEU A 234 17.19 -2.18 -20.56
N VAL A 235 16.99 -1.98 -21.87
CA VAL A 235 16.50 -3.00 -22.82
C VAL A 235 17.62 -4.01 -23.13
N ASP A 236 18.86 -3.53 -23.15
CA ASP A 236 20.06 -4.31 -23.44
C ASP A 236 20.15 -5.60 -22.61
N GLY A 237 20.61 -6.67 -23.28
CA GLY A 237 20.71 -7.97 -22.65
C GLY A 237 19.36 -8.49 -22.18
N HIS A 238 18.28 -8.25 -22.92
CA HIS A 238 16.93 -8.73 -22.60
C HIS A 238 16.47 -8.30 -21.20
N HIS A 239 16.55 -7.01 -20.89
CA HIS A 239 16.05 -6.46 -19.62
C HIS A 239 16.77 -6.99 -18.37
N ALA A 240 18.04 -7.42 -18.49
CA ALA A 240 18.78 -8.06 -17.40
C ALA A 240 18.82 -7.25 -16.10
N LYS A 241 18.89 -5.92 -16.23
CA LYS A 241 19.00 -5.03 -15.08
C LYS A 241 17.67 -4.83 -14.34
N ILE A 242 16.53 -4.99 -15.01
CA ILE A 242 15.21 -4.69 -14.44
C ILE A 242 14.32 -5.93 -14.26
N GLY A 243 14.65 -7.04 -14.93
CA GLY A 243 14.03 -8.34 -14.74
C GLY A 243 13.75 -9.05 -16.06
N ARG A 244 14.37 -10.22 -16.25
CA ARG A 244 14.11 -11.10 -17.42
C ARG A 244 12.96 -12.07 -17.23
N SER A 245 12.64 -12.34 -15.96
CA SER A 245 11.63 -13.30 -15.55
C SER A 245 10.64 -12.62 -14.63
N VAL A 246 9.36 -12.91 -14.83
CA VAL A 246 8.26 -12.45 -13.98
C VAL A 246 7.40 -13.64 -13.57
N ALA A 247 6.76 -13.57 -12.41
CA ALA A 247 5.84 -14.61 -11.96
C ALA A 247 4.62 -14.05 -11.21
N PHE A 248 3.56 -14.87 -11.12
CA PHE A 248 2.40 -14.55 -10.29
C PHE A 248 2.81 -14.42 -8.81
N PRO A 249 2.14 -13.55 -8.03
CA PRO A 249 2.34 -13.49 -6.59
C PRO A 249 2.22 -14.87 -5.92
N GLY A 250 3.17 -15.21 -5.05
CA GLY A 250 3.22 -16.51 -4.38
C GLY A 250 3.84 -17.66 -5.19
N HIS A 251 4.32 -17.41 -6.42
CA HIS A 251 5.10 -18.40 -7.16
C HIS A 251 6.39 -18.77 -6.40
N PRO A 252 6.70 -20.07 -6.21
CA PRO A 252 7.88 -20.49 -5.47
C PRO A 252 9.18 -20.12 -6.21
N LEU A 253 10.08 -19.44 -5.51
CA LEU A 253 11.35 -18.95 -6.05
C LEU A 253 12.51 -19.90 -5.72
N GLY A 254 13.31 -20.20 -6.76
CA GLY A 254 14.49 -21.03 -6.70
C GLY A 254 14.26 -22.35 -5.95
N ASN A 255 15.18 -22.65 -5.04
CA ASN A 255 15.02 -23.78 -4.11
C ASN A 255 14.59 -23.32 -2.72
N GLY A 256 13.94 -22.15 -2.59
CA GLY A 256 13.61 -21.52 -1.31
C GLY A 256 14.79 -20.77 -0.67
N LEU A 257 14.78 -20.62 0.65
CA LEU A 257 15.83 -19.89 1.38
C LEU A 257 17.22 -20.46 1.10
N THR A 258 18.16 -19.60 0.72
CA THR A 258 19.58 -19.95 0.68
C THR A 258 20.10 -20.30 2.06
N ALA A 259 21.19 -21.07 2.14
CA ALA A 259 21.81 -21.40 3.44
C ALA A 259 22.20 -20.15 4.24
N THR A 260 22.66 -19.10 3.56
CA THR A 260 23.00 -17.81 4.18
C THR A 260 21.76 -17.12 4.75
N ALA A 261 20.72 -16.92 3.93
CA ALA A 261 19.49 -16.27 4.37
C ALA A 261 18.78 -17.05 5.49
N ALA A 262 18.74 -18.38 5.40
CA ALA A 262 18.19 -19.24 6.42
C ALA A 262 18.89 -19.06 7.78
N LYS A 263 20.23 -19.05 7.79
CA LYS A 263 21.03 -18.80 9.01
C LYS A 263 20.77 -17.40 9.58
N GLU A 264 20.68 -16.39 8.72
CA GLU A 264 20.43 -15.00 9.12
C GLU A 264 19.03 -14.81 9.72
N LEU A 265 18.01 -15.46 9.13
CA LEU A 265 16.61 -15.44 9.58
C LEU A 265 16.36 -16.36 10.78
N GLY A 266 17.20 -17.38 11.00
CA GLY A 266 16.97 -18.41 12.02
C GLY A 266 15.93 -19.45 11.58
N LEU A 267 15.93 -19.80 10.30
CA LEU A 267 15.01 -20.75 9.66
C LEU A 267 15.77 -21.87 8.94
N LEU A 268 15.04 -22.82 8.36
CA LEU A 268 15.65 -23.90 7.57
C LEU A 268 16.00 -23.45 6.15
N ALA A 269 17.19 -23.85 5.69
CA ALA A 269 17.55 -23.75 4.29
C ALA A 269 16.57 -24.56 3.45
N GLY A 270 16.16 -24.00 2.32
CA GLY A 270 15.14 -24.59 1.45
C GLY A 270 13.69 -24.32 1.86
N THR A 271 13.45 -23.54 2.94
CA THR A 271 12.08 -23.07 3.25
C THR A 271 11.52 -22.32 2.03
N PRO A 272 10.35 -22.72 1.48
CA PRO A 272 9.79 -22.11 0.28
C PRO A 272 9.58 -20.59 0.42
N VAL A 273 9.94 -19.84 -0.61
CA VAL A 273 9.76 -18.38 -0.67
C VAL A 273 8.87 -18.06 -1.86
N GLY A 274 7.80 -17.29 -1.62
CA GLY A 274 6.93 -16.82 -2.68
C GLY A 274 7.44 -15.55 -3.36
N THR A 275 7.15 -15.40 -4.64
CA THR A 275 7.22 -14.11 -5.34
C THR A 275 6.38 -13.08 -4.60
N SER A 276 6.90 -11.87 -4.47
CA SER A 276 6.47 -10.85 -3.50
C SER A 276 5.23 -10.06 -3.93
N LEU A 277 4.77 -9.14 -3.08
CA LEU A 277 3.77 -8.13 -3.37
C LEU A 277 4.21 -6.75 -2.85
N ILE A 278 3.68 -5.68 -3.43
CA ILE A 278 3.69 -4.36 -2.78
C ILE A 278 2.81 -4.44 -1.51
N ASP A 279 3.20 -3.75 -0.44
CA ASP A 279 2.53 -3.74 0.87
C ASP A 279 1.01 -3.54 0.81
N ALA A 280 0.53 -2.55 0.05
CA ALA A 280 -0.90 -2.32 -0.14
C ALA A 280 -1.58 -3.54 -0.77
N HIS A 281 -0.97 -4.15 -1.78
CA HIS A 281 -1.52 -5.29 -2.50
C HIS A 281 -1.55 -6.54 -1.62
N ALA A 282 -0.52 -6.76 -0.79
CA ALA A 282 -0.55 -7.76 0.26
C ALA A 282 -1.68 -7.50 1.27
N GLY A 283 -1.90 -6.24 1.66
CA GLY A 283 -3.07 -5.84 2.45
C GLY A 283 -4.39 -6.23 1.80
N GLY A 284 -4.52 -6.06 0.49
CA GLY A 284 -5.68 -6.51 -0.31
C GLY A 284 -5.87 -8.02 -0.28
N VAL A 285 -4.80 -8.77 -0.55
CA VAL A 285 -4.80 -10.25 -0.47
C VAL A 285 -5.16 -10.73 0.93
N GLY A 286 -4.70 -10.04 1.99
CA GLY A 286 -4.96 -10.41 3.38
C GLY A 286 -6.32 -9.99 3.94
N VAL A 287 -7.20 -9.38 3.14
CA VAL A 287 -8.57 -9.06 3.57
C VAL A 287 -9.67 -9.65 2.68
N MET A 288 -9.39 -9.92 1.42
CA MET A 288 -10.39 -10.49 0.51
C MET A 288 -10.74 -11.92 0.93
N GLU A 289 -11.84 -12.08 1.67
CA GLU A 289 -12.32 -13.37 2.17
C GLU A 289 -13.20 -14.12 1.16
N LYS A 290 -13.66 -15.32 1.55
CA LYS A 290 -14.46 -16.27 0.75
C LYS A 290 -15.57 -15.59 -0.05
N SER A 291 -15.28 -15.23 -1.29
CA SER A 291 -16.21 -14.61 -2.22
C SER A 291 -16.21 -15.42 -3.50
N ASP A 292 -17.39 -15.61 -4.08
CA ASP A 292 -17.47 -16.00 -5.48
C ASP A 292 -16.97 -14.86 -6.37
N VAL A 293 -16.84 -15.13 -7.67
CA VAL A 293 -16.29 -14.18 -8.66
C VAL A 293 -17.05 -12.85 -8.64
N ASP A 294 -18.37 -12.89 -8.55
CA ASP A 294 -19.22 -11.70 -8.59
C ASP A 294 -19.05 -10.87 -7.32
N THR A 295 -19.01 -11.53 -6.16
CA THR A 295 -18.78 -10.89 -4.86
C THR A 295 -17.38 -10.26 -4.79
N LEU A 296 -16.36 -10.86 -5.41
CA LEU A 296 -15.02 -10.30 -5.43
C LEU A 296 -14.96 -8.99 -6.24
N CYS A 297 -15.67 -8.90 -7.36
CA CYS A 297 -15.70 -7.71 -8.22
C CYS A 297 -16.62 -6.58 -7.70
N SER A 298 -17.49 -6.86 -6.71
CA SER A 298 -18.31 -5.83 -6.05
C SER A 298 -17.62 -5.19 -4.83
N ARG A 299 -16.36 -5.54 -4.59
CA ARG A 299 -15.61 -5.13 -3.40
C ARG A 299 -14.48 -4.17 -3.73
N MET A 300 -14.30 -3.18 -2.87
CA MET A 300 -13.13 -2.32 -2.86
C MET A 300 -12.41 -2.42 -1.52
N VAL A 301 -11.11 -2.70 -1.57
CA VAL A 301 -10.25 -2.69 -0.40
C VAL A 301 -9.71 -1.28 -0.15
N LEU A 302 -9.86 -0.81 1.07
CA LEU A 302 -9.23 0.38 1.64
C LEU A 302 -8.04 -0.06 2.50
N VAL A 303 -6.83 0.16 2.00
CA VAL A 303 -5.61 -0.07 2.78
C VAL A 303 -5.24 1.24 3.46
N CYS A 304 -5.67 1.42 4.70
CA CYS A 304 -5.62 2.71 5.38
C CYS A 304 -4.34 2.87 6.21
N GLY A 305 -3.50 3.83 5.86
CA GLY A 305 -2.30 4.21 6.60
C GLY A 305 -2.03 5.70 6.52
N THR A 306 -0.75 6.06 6.40
CA THR A 306 -0.29 7.43 6.14
C THR A 306 -1.01 8.03 4.92
N SER A 307 -1.10 7.25 3.85
CA SER A 307 -2.00 7.40 2.70
C SER A 307 -3.04 6.27 2.70
N THR A 308 -4.03 6.32 1.81
CA THR A 308 -4.97 5.20 1.61
C THR A 308 -5.00 4.79 0.15
N CYS A 309 -4.86 3.48 -0.10
CA CYS A 309 -5.05 2.88 -1.42
C CYS A 309 -6.45 2.28 -1.54
N HIS A 310 -7.09 2.48 -2.69
CA HIS A 310 -8.44 2.03 -3.03
C HIS A 310 -8.34 1.01 -4.16
N MET A 311 -8.42 -0.27 -3.82
CA MET A 311 -8.16 -1.36 -4.77
C MET A 311 -9.43 -2.15 -5.07
N ALA A 312 -9.77 -2.24 -6.34
CA ALA A 312 -10.90 -3.05 -6.82
C ALA A 312 -10.43 -3.92 -7.99
N VAL A 313 -11.04 -5.08 -8.16
CA VAL A 313 -10.70 -6.01 -9.25
C VAL A 313 -11.87 -6.21 -10.19
N SER A 314 -11.57 -6.45 -11.48
CA SER A 314 -12.56 -6.76 -12.51
C SER A 314 -12.06 -7.87 -13.43
N ARG A 315 -12.99 -8.60 -14.05
CA ARG A 315 -12.70 -9.51 -15.17
C ARG A 315 -12.44 -8.74 -16.46
N GLU A 316 -13.00 -7.55 -16.58
CA GLU A 316 -12.88 -6.70 -17.75
C GLU A 316 -11.79 -5.65 -17.56
N LYS A 317 -11.23 -5.22 -18.69
CA LYS A 317 -10.22 -4.16 -18.73
C LYS A 317 -10.90 -2.80 -18.63
N LEU A 318 -10.88 -2.20 -17.44
CA LEU A 318 -11.52 -0.90 -17.18
C LEU A 318 -10.48 0.22 -17.09
N PHE A 319 -10.45 1.10 -18.09
CA PHE A 319 -9.68 2.34 -18.03
C PHE A 319 -10.49 3.44 -17.37
N ILE A 320 -9.95 4.01 -16.29
CA ILE A 320 -10.66 4.97 -15.45
C ILE A 320 -9.76 6.20 -15.31
N PRO A 321 -10.16 7.37 -15.86
CA PRO A 321 -9.36 8.58 -15.80
C PRO A 321 -8.99 8.95 -14.36
N GLY A 322 -7.72 9.27 -14.12
CA GLY A 322 -7.20 9.65 -12.80
C GLY A 322 -7.12 8.52 -11.76
N VAL A 323 -7.22 7.27 -12.20
CA VAL A 323 -7.05 6.07 -11.37
C VAL A 323 -6.05 5.14 -12.05
N TRP A 324 -5.13 4.55 -11.29
CA TRP A 324 -4.12 3.66 -11.86
C TRP A 324 -4.73 2.30 -12.21
N GLY A 325 -4.08 1.60 -13.13
CA GLY A 325 -4.58 0.39 -13.76
C GLY A 325 -5.30 0.67 -15.09
N PRO A 326 -5.91 -0.34 -15.70
CA PRO A 326 -6.11 -1.69 -15.16
C PRO A 326 -4.83 -2.53 -15.24
N PHE A 327 -4.38 -3.09 -14.12
CA PHE A 327 -3.18 -3.92 -14.06
C PHE A 327 -3.54 -5.41 -14.00
N TRP A 328 -3.13 -6.18 -15.01
CA TRP A 328 -3.44 -7.61 -15.07
C TRP A 328 -2.67 -8.41 -14.02
N SER A 329 -3.37 -9.21 -13.22
CA SER A 329 -2.83 -10.14 -12.22
C SER A 329 -1.88 -9.51 -11.18
N ALA A 330 -2.09 -8.22 -10.90
CA ALA A 330 -1.24 -7.44 -10.00
C ALA A 330 -1.49 -7.71 -8.51
N MET A 331 -2.65 -8.28 -8.15
CA MET A 331 -3.02 -8.57 -6.76
C MET A 331 -3.77 -9.89 -6.67
N VAL A 332 -4.92 -10.00 -7.33
CA VAL A 332 -5.62 -11.27 -7.51
C VAL A 332 -5.27 -11.81 -8.91
N PRO A 333 -4.68 -13.01 -9.00
CA PRO A 333 -4.33 -13.63 -10.27
C PRO A 333 -5.53 -13.75 -11.21
N GLU A 334 -5.32 -13.46 -12.50
CA GLU A 334 -6.33 -13.52 -13.57
C GLU A 334 -7.48 -12.49 -13.44
N TYR A 335 -7.25 -11.41 -12.71
CA TYR A 335 -8.10 -10.21 -12.68
C TYR A 335 -7.32 -8.95 -13.05
N TRP A 336 -8.04 -7.96 -13.55
CA TRP A 336 -7.53 -6.60 -13.71
C TRP A 336 -7.70 -5.82 -12.39
N LEU A 337 -6.62 -5.22 -11.90
CA LEU A 337 -6.62 -4.37 -10.72
C LEU A 337 -6.78 -2.90 -11.12
N THR A 338 -7.72 -2.23 -10.47
CA THR A 338 -7.83 -0.77 -10.42
C THR A 338 -7.26 -0.29 -9.08
N GLU A 339 -6.35 0.68 -9.10
CA GLU A 339 -5.66 1.21 -7.91
C GLU A 339 -5.84 2.73 -7.80
N GLY A 340 -6.89 3.15 -7.10
CA GLY A 340 -7.07 4.54 -6.67
C GLY A 340 -6.26 4.85 -5.41
N GLY A 341 -6.17 6.13 -5.06
CA GLY A 341 -5.63 6.48 -3.76
C GLY A 341 -5.86 7.92 -3.33
N GLN A 342 -5.65 8.13 -2.04
CA GLN A 342 -5.58 9.44 -1.39
C GLN A 342 -4.19 9.60 -0.78
N SER A 343 -3.41 10.56 -1.28
CA SER A 343 -1.99 10.74 -0.95
C SER A 343 -1.73 11.03 0.53
N ALA A 344 -2.69 11.64 1.23
CA ALA A 344 -2.62 11.91 2.66
C ALA A 344 -3.95 11.61 3.34
N THR A 345 -3.96 10.62 4.23
CA THR A 345 -5.12 10.27 5.07
C THR A 345 -4.73 10.28 6.54
N GLY A 346 -3.89 9.33 6.96
CA GLY A 346 -3.33 9.31 8.32
C GLY A 346 -2.41 10.51 8.53
N ALA A 347 -1.55 10.80 7.55
CA ALA A 347 -0.70 11.99 7.58
C ALA A 347 -1.50 13.30 7.67
N LEU A 348 -2.68 13.35 7.04
CA LEU A 348 -3.53 14.53 7.13
C LEU A 348 -4.15 14.68 8.53
N LEU A 349 -4.62 13.58 9.13
CA LEU A 349 -5.13 13.59 10.50
C LEU A 349 -4.04 13.98 11.49
N ASP A 350 -2.85 13.39 11.38
CA ASP A 350 -1.68 13.73 12.19
C ASP A 350 -1.31 15.21 12.00
N HIS A 351 -1.24 15.69 10.75
CA HIS A 351 -0.96 17.10 10.45
C HIS A 351 -1.96 18.06 11.11
N ILE A 352 -3.26 17.79 11.02
CA ILE A 352 -4.30 18.63 11.65
C ILE A 352 -4.18 18.61 13.17
N ILE A 353 -3.86 17.45 13.76
CA ILE A 353 -3.71 17.29 15.21
C ILE A 353 -2.44 17.98 15.71
N GLU A 354 -1.30 17.74 15.08
CA GLU A 354 0.01 18.22 15.52
C GLU A 354 0.16 19.73 15.37
N ASN A 355 -0.46 20.33 14.35
CA ASN A 355 -0.36 21.77 14.10
C ASN A 355 -1.39 22.62 14.86
N HIS A 356 -2.26 22.01 15.65
CA HIS A 356 -3.21 22.76 16.48
C HIS A 356 -2.62 23.12 17.85
N VAL A 357 -2.86 24.33 18.35
CA VAL A 357 -2.29 24.82 19.63
C VAL A 357 -2.67 23.96 20.84
N ALA A 358 -3.81 23.28 20.79
CA ALA A 358 -4.26 22.36 21.84
C ALA A 358 -3.52 21.01 21.85
N SER A 359 -2.70 20.71 20.83
CA SER A 359 -2.07 19.39 20.65
C SER A 359 -1.22 18.92 21.85
N PRO A 360 -0.31 19.75 22.42
CA PRO A 360 0.51 19.30 23.56
C PRO A 360 -0.32 18.95 24.79
N ARG A 361 -1.40 19.73 25.03
CA ARG A 361 -2.32 19.48 26.14
C ARG A 361 -3.11 18.19 25.91
N LEU A 362 -3.63 17.99 24.70
CA LEU A 362 -4.37 16.79 24.32
C LEU A 362 -3.50 15.54 24.44
N ALA A 363 -2.25 15.59 23.97
CA ALA A 363 -1.29 14.50 24.06
C ALA A 363 -1.00 14.11 25.52
N ASN A 364 -0.75 15.10 26.39
CA ASN A 364 -0.55 14.88 27.82
C ASN A 364 -1.77 14.23 28.48
N ARG A 365 -2.99 14.66 28.12
CA ARG A 365 -4.23 14.07 28.62
C ARG A 365 -4.38 12.62 28.14
N ALA A 366 -4.18 12.34 26.86
CA ALA A 366 -4.26 11.01 26.29
C ALA A 366 -3.27 10.05 26.99
N ALA A 367 -2.01 10.48 27.17
CA ALA A 367 -1.00 9.74 27.90
C ALA A 367 -1.40 9.46 29.36
N SER A 368 -1.94 10.47 30.07
CA SER A 368 -2.39 10.31 31.46
C SER A 368 -3.54 9.30 31.61
N GLN A 369 -4.38 9.18 30.57
CA GLN A 369 -5.51 8.25 30.51
C GLN A 369 -5.14 6.89 29.89
N LYS A 370 -3.91 6.74 29.38
CA LYS A 370 -3.44 5.56 28.65
C LYS A 370 -4.31 5.21 27.44
N VAL A 371 -4.84 6.23 26.77
CA VAL A 371 -5.62 6.11 25.53
C VAL A 371 -4.87 6.76 24.38
N SER A 372 -5.24 6.41 23.15
CA SER A 372 -4.72 7.11 21.97
C SER A 372 -5.30 8.52 21.87
N VAL A 373 -4.60 9.42 21.16
CA VAL A 373 -5.11 10.77 20.86
C VAL A 373 -6.42 10.69 20.08
N PHE A 374 -6.54 9.76 19.13
CA PHE A 374 -7.76 9.51 18.37
C PHE A 374 -8.94 9.08 19.25
N GLU A 375 -8.70 8.17 20.20
CA GLU A 375 -9.73 7.73 21.15
C GLU A 375 -10.21 8.89 22.04
N LEU A 376 -9.28 9.72 22.53
CA LEU A 376 -9.62 10.90 23.31
C LEU A 376 -10.45 11.91 22.49
N LEU A 377 -10.08 12.18 21.24
CA LEU A 377 -10.84 13.05 20.34
C LEU A 377 -12.24 12.49 20.05
N ASN A 378 -12.35 11.18 19.80
CA ASN A 378 -13.63 10.51 19.62
C ASN A 378 -14.53 10.66 20.87
N ASN A 379 -13.95 10.55 22.07
CA ASN A 379 -14.70 10.73 23.31
C ASN A 379 -15.12 12.19 23.53
N ILE A 380 -14.27 13.16 23.20
CA ILE A 380 -14.63 14.59 23.22
C ILE A 380 -15.81 14.86 22.29
N LEU A 381 -15.79 14.32 21.07
CA LEU A 381 -16.90 14.46 20.11
C LEU A 381 -18.20 13.84 20.62
N LYS A 382 -18.15 12.66 21.25
CA LYS A 382 -19.34 12.04 21.88
C LYS A 382 -19.93 12.95 22.96
N THR A 383 -19.11 13.43 23.89
CA THR A 383 -19.56 14.36 24.94
C THR A 383 -20.11 15.66 24.35
N MET A 384 -19.49 16.20 23.29
CA MET A 384 -20.00 17.39 22.61
C MET A 384 -21.38 17.15 21.98
N ALA A 385 -21.59 15.99 21.36
CA ALA A 385 -22.89 15.64 20.78
C ALA A 385 -23.98 15.57 21.86
N GLU A 386 -23.66 15.01 23.03
CA GLU A 386 -24.56 14.96 24.19
C GLU A 386 -24.84 16.36 24.75
N ASP A 387 -23.79 17.14 25.05
CA ASP A 387 -23.87 18.50 25.62
C ASP A 387 -24.72 19.45 24.74
N THR A 388 -24.61 19.31 23.42
CA THR A 388 -25.30 20.17 22.45
C THR A 388 -26.63 19.58 21.96
N SER A 389 -27.02 18.40 22.45
CA SER A 389 -28.18 17.66 21.95
C SER A 389 -28.16 17.51 20.41
N SER A 390 -26.97 17.29 19.85
CA SER A 390 -26.78 17.07 18.42
C SER A 390 -27.54 15.80 17.99
N PRO A 391 -28.28 15.81 16.86
CA PRO A 391 -29.06 14.65 16.43
C PRO A 391 -28.18 13.42 16.14
N PHE A 392 -26.92 13.64 15.76
CA PHE A 392 -25.90 12.61 15.54
C PHE A 392 -24.51 13.27 15.58
N ILE A 393 -23.44 12.50 15.82
CA ILE A 393 -22.07 13.03 15.95
C ILE A 393 -21.65 13.79 14.69
N SER A 394 -21.96 13.26 13.51
CA SER A 394 -21.56 13.84 12.22
C SER A 394 -22.11 15.26 12.00
N ALA A 395 -23.21 15.63 12.65
CA ALA A 395 -23.82 16.97 12.57
C ALA A 395 -23.05 18.04 13.33
N LEU A 396 -22.10 17.67 14.21
CA LEU A 396 -21.26 18.63 14.94
C LEU A 396 -20.44 19.53 14.00
N THR A 397 -20.20 19.09 12.77
CA THR A 397 -19.45 19.82 11.75
C THR A 397 -20.35 20.43 10.68
N SER A 398 -21.60 20.80 11.01
CA SER A 398 -22.57 21.33 10.04
C SER A 398 -22.05 22.54 9.27
N ASP A 399 -21.29 23.41 9.95
CA ASP A 399 -20.73 24.64 9.37
C ASP A 399 -19.23 24.52 9.02
N MET A 400 -18.66 23.32 9.13
CA MET A 400 -17.23 23.07 8.90
C MET A 400 -17.00 22.04 7.80
N HIS A 401 -16.24 22.41 6.77
CA HIS A 401 -16.00 21.59 5.58
C HIS A 401 -14.52 21.56 5.25
N ILE A 402 -14.02 20.38 4.86
CA ILE A 402 -12.62 20.19 4.49
C ILE A 402 -12.54 19.55 3.10
N LEU A 403 -11.80 20.19 2.20
CA LEU A 403 -11.22 19.56 1.02
C LEU A 403 -9.85 19.01 1.43
N PRO A 404 -9.62 17.69 1.42
CA PRO A 404 -8.47 17.04 2.05
C PRO A 404 -7.20 17.00 1.18
N ASP A 405 -7.19 17.69 0.03
CA ASP A 405 -6.09 17.66 -0.94
C ASP A 405 -4.84 18.45 -0.48
N PHE A 406 -4.41 18.30 0.77
CA PHE A 406 -3.24 18.99 1.34
C PHE A 406 -1.92 18.58 0.66
N HIS A 407 -1.94 17.44 -0.03
CA HIS A 407 -0.82 16.90 -0.79
C HIS A 407 -1.24 16.55 -2.23
N GLY A 408 -2.05 17.42 -2.84
CA GLY A 408 -2.64 17.16 -4.16
C GLY A 408 -3.77 16.12 -4.12
N ASN A 409 -4.41 15.91 -5.25
CA ASN A 409 -5.40 14.86 -5.45
C ASN A 409 -4.82 13.78 -6.37
N ARG A 410 -4.57 12.58 -5.84
CA ARG A 410 -4.19 11.41 -6.66
C ARG A 410 -5.39 10.90 -7.45
N SER A 411 -6.48 10.56 -6.78
CA SER A 411 -7.67 10.01 -7.44
C SER A 411 -8.98 10.63 -6.92
N PRO A 412 -10.00 10.71 -7.79
CA PRO A 412 -9.97 10.43 -9.23
C PRO A 412 -9.61 11.67 -10.08
N VAL A 413 -9.29 12.81 -9.47
CA VAL A 413 -9.06 14.06 -10.21
C VAL A 413 -7.70 14.07 -10.91
N ALA A 414 -6.68 13.43 -10.30
CA ALA A 414 -5.30 13.45 -10.76
C ALA A 414 -4.76 14.89 -10.94
N ASP A 415 -4.95 15.72 -9.92
CA ASP A 415 -4.45 17.10 -9.86
C ASP A 415 -3.43 17.22 -8.71
N PRO A 416 -2.11 17.06 -8.98
CA PRO A 416 -1.08 17.21 -7.96
C PRO A 416 -0.98 18.64 -7.42
N ASN A 417 -1.53 19.63 -8.13
CA ASN A 417 -1.55 21.02 -7.72
C ASN A 417 -2.75 21.35 -6.82
N SER A 418 -3.65 20.38 -6.57
CA SER A 418 -4.72 20.56 -5.60
C SER A 418 -4.20 20.87 -4.21
N LYS A 419 -4.90 21.77 -3.52
CA LYS A 419 -4.56 22.26 -2.17
C LYS A 419 -5.74 22.05 -1.23
N GLY A 420 -5.39 21.80 0.03
CA GLY A 420 -6.35 21.69 1.12
C GLY A 420 -7.14 22.98 1.33
N VAL A 421 -8.41 22.85 1.70
CA VAL A 421 -9.28 23.97 2.10
C VAL A 421 -9.94 23.62 3.42
N ILE A 422 -9.86 24.51 4.40
CA ILE A 422 -10.64 24.44 5.64
C ILE A 422 -11.63 25.61 5.63
N PHE A 423 -12.92 25.29 5.57
CA PHE A 423 -14.01 26.27 5.60
C PHE A 423 -14.75 26.19 6.94
N GLY A 424 -15.16 27.34 7.49
CA GLY A 424 -15.93 27.40 8.74
C GLY A 424 -15.09 27.59 10.01
N MET A 425 -13.90 28.19 9.90
CA MET A 425 -13.04 28.47 11.06
C MET A 425 -13.61 29.58 11.95
N SER A 426 -13.43 29.42 13.27
CA SER A 426 -13.71 30.45 14.28
C SER A 426 -12.42 30.85 15.00
N LEU A 427 -12.52 31.78 15.96
CA LEU A 427 -11.39 32.13 16.85
C LEU A 427 -11.21 31.16 18.02
N ASP A 428 -12.01 30.09 18.11
CA ASP A 428 -11.84 29.06 19.14
C ASP A 428 -10.54 28.27 18.89
N THR A 429 -9.76 28.10 19.95
CA THR A 429 -8.51 27.33 19.93
C THR A 429 -8.53 26.19 20.94
N SER A 430 -9.72 25.81 21.42
CA SER A 430 -9.93 24.78 22.42
C SER A 430 -9.70 23.37 21.88
N GLU A 431 -9.63 22.39 22.78
CA GLU A 431 -9.63 20.97 22.42
C GLU A 431 -10.96 20.56 21.73
N LYS A 432 -12.06 21.27 22.01
CA LYS A 432 -13.35 21.05 21.33
C LYS A 432 -13.26 21.47 19.86
N GLN A 433 -12.65 22.62 19.56
CA GLN A 433 -12.41 23.03 18.17
C GLN A 433 -11.50 22.04 17.43
N LEU A 434 -10.43 21.56 18.08
CA LEU A 434 -9.58 20.52 17.50
C LEU A 434 -10.36 19.25 17.17
N ALA A 435 -11.25 18.82 18.07
CA ALA A 435 -12.10 17.67 17.84
C ALA A 435 -13.03 17.86 16.63
N LEU A 436 -13.60 19.06 16.45
CA LEU A 436 -14.39 19.40 15.25
C LEU A 436 -13.57 19.37 13.97
N LEU A 437 -12.37 19.95 13.98
CA LEU A 437 -11.43 19.91 12.85
C LEU A 437 -11.05 18.47 12.48
N TYR A 438 -10.75 17.65 13.48
CA TYR A 438 -10.47 16.23 13.29
C TYR A 438 -11.67 15.49 12.68
N LEU A 439 -12.90 15.69 13.19
CA LEU A 439 -14.10 15.09 12.60
C LEU A 439 -14.35 15.57 11.17
N ALA A 440 -14.21 16.87 10.90
CA ALA A 440 -14.35 17.42 9.55
C ALA A 440 -13.29 16.86 8.59
N THR A 441 -12.10 16.54 9.11
CA THR A 441 -11.02 15.93 8.34
C THR A 441 -11.34 14.47 8.00
N ILE A 442 -11.83 13.68 8.97
CA ILE A 442 -12.35 12.32 8.72
C ILE A 442 -13.41 12.36 7.63
N GLN A 443 -14.37 13.27 7.74
CA GLN A 443 -15.44 13.43 6.75
C GLN A 443 -14.89 13.83 5.38
N GLY A 444 -13.97 14.79 5.31
CA GLY A 444 -13.29 15.19 4.07
C GLY A 444 -12.62 14.00 3.37
N ILE A 445 -11.89 13.19 4.12
CA ILE A 445 -11.25 11.96 3.61
C ILE A 445 -12.31 10.97 3.11
N ALA A 446 -13.38 10.75 3.86
CA ALA A 446 -14.49 9.87 3.48
C ALA A 446 -15.25 10.36 2.24
N TYR A 447 -15.45 11.67 2.06
CA TYR A 447 -16.02 12.24 0.84
C TYR A 447 -15.09 12.02 -0.37
N GLY A 448 -13.78 12.09 -0.18
CA GLY A 448 -12.81 11.69 -1.20
C GLY A 448 -12.93 10.21 -1.56
N THR A 449 -13.09 9.32 -0.57
CA THR A 449 -13.37 7.89 -0.82
C THR A 449 -14.67 7.68 -1.58
N ARG A 450 -15.76 8.36 -1.20
CA ARG A 450 -17.04 8.31 -1.93
C ARG A 450 -16.86 8.75 -3.38
N HIS A 451 -16.10 9.81 -3.62
CA HIS A 451 -15.82 10.28 -4.97
C HIS A 451 -15.06 9.23 -5.80
N ILE A 452 -14.07 8.55 -5.23
CA ILE A 452 -13.35 7.44 -5.89
C ILE A 452 -14.32 6.29 -6.21
N VAL A 453 -15.14 5.87 -5.25
CA VAL A 453 -16.10 4.75 -5.43
C VAL A 453 -17.13 5.09 -6.52
N GLU A 454 -17.75 6.26 -6.45
CA GLU A 454 -18.71 6.72 -7.47
C GLU A 454 -18.05 6.80 -8.85
N HIS A 455 -16.83 7.34 -8.93
CA HIS A 455 -16.09 7.44 -10.19
C HIS A 455 -15.77 6.06 -10.77
N CYS A 456 -15.28 5.11 -9.96
CA CYS A 456 -15.04 3.74 -10.40
C CYS A 456 -16.34 3.06 -10.89
N ASN A 457 -17.45 3.23 -10.17
CA ASN A 457 -18.74 2.64 -10.53
C ASN A 457 -19.31 3.21 -11.84
N THR A 458 -19.13 4.50 -12.10
CA THR A 458 -19.52 5.10 -13.39
C THR A 458 -18.68 4.60 -14.58
N HIS A 459 -17.54 3.96 -14.32
CA HIS A 459 -16.64 3.41 -15.34
C HIS A 459 -16.59 1.86 -15.35
N GLY A 460 -17.63 1.21 -14.84
CA GLY A 460 -17.87 -0.23 -15.05
C GLY A 460 -17.70 -1.12 -13.82
N HIS A 461 -17.11 -0.62 -12.74
CA HIS A 461 -17.16 -1.32 -11.45
C HIS A 461 -18.59 -1.33 -10.88
N LYS A 462 -18.85 -2.25 -9.95
CA LYS A 462 -20.12 -2.35 -9.21
C LYS A 462 -19.86 -2.48 -7.72
N ILE A 463 -19.04 -1.58 -7.20
CA ILE A 463 -18.62 -1.58 -5.80
C ILE A 463 -19.84 -1.27 -4.94
N ASP A 464 -20.20 -2.23 -4.10
CA ASP A 464 -21.27 -2.12 -3.10
C ASP A 464 -20.78 -2.38 -1.67
N THR A 465 -19.55 -2.89 -1.52
CA THR A 465 -18.97 -3.28 -0.23
C THR A 465 -17.53 -2.82 -0.15
N LEU A 466 -17.14 -2.28 1.01
CA LEU A 466 -15.76 -1.92 1.29
C LEU A 466 -15.14 -2.92 2.26
N LEU A 467 -13.83 -3.16 2.13
CA LEU A 467 -13.04 -3.90 3.13
C LEU A 467 -11.96 -2.96 3.62
N ALA A 468 -11.84 -2.75 4.93
CA ALA A 468 -10.84 -1.83 5.46
C ALA A 468 -9.79 -2.56 6.31
N CYS A 469 -8.52 -2.23 6.08
CA CYS A 469 -7.40 -2.67 6.90
C CYS A 469 -6.41 -1.52 7.17
N GLY A 470 -5.36 -1.82 7.93
CA GLY A 470 -4.34 -0.85 8.32
C GLY A 470 -4.72 -0.01 9.54
N GLY A 471 -3.86 0.93 9.92
CA GLY A 471 -3.93 1.60 11.22
C GLY A 471 -5.23 2.38 11.47
N LEU A 472 -5.72 3.10 10.46
CA LEU A 472 -6.96 3.89 10.60
C LEU A 472 -8.21 3.02 10.72
N SER A 473 -8.17 1.76 10.28
CA SER A 473 -9.31 0.84 10.44
C SER A 473 -9.61 0.49 11.89
N LYS A 474 -8.65 0.72 12.80
CA LYS A 474 -8.82 0.55 14.25
C LYS A 474 -9.63 1.68 14.90
N ASN A 475 -9.90 2.77 14.16
CA ASN A 475 -10.65 3.91 14.64
C ASN A 475 -12.15 3.77 14.29
N PRO A 476 -13.03 3.50 15.28
CA PRO A 476 -14.44 3.21 15.01
C PRO A 476 -15.20 4.41 14.43
N LEU A 477 -14.84 5.64 14.79
CA LEU A 477 -15.47 6.84 14.22
C LEU A 477 -15.10 6.99 12.74
N PHE A 478 -13.83 6.75 12.40
CA PHE A 478 -13.37 6.78 11.01
C PHE A 478 -14.16 5.78 10.16
N ILE A 479 -14.29 4.53 10.61
CA ILE A 479 -15.01 3.48 9.89
C ILE A 479 -16.51 3.79 9.77
N GLN A 480 -17.17 4.25 10.84
CA GLN A 480 -18.59 4.58 10.79
C GLN A 480 -18.86 5.75 9.83
N GLU A 481 -18.08 6.84 9.89
CA GLU A 481 -18.25 7.97 8.97
C GLU A 481 -18.02 7.54 7.51
N HIS A 482 -17.06 6.65 7.23
CA HIS A 482 -16.87 6.12 5.87
C HIS A 482 -18.08 5.30 5.41
N ALA A 483 -18.64 4.44 6.27
CA ALA A 483 -19.83 3.66 5.94
C ALA A 483 -21.02 4.57 5.64
N ASP A 484 -21.27 5.56 6.50
CA ASP A 484 -22.37 6.52 6.37
C ASP A 484 -22.24 7.42 5.13
N ILE A 485 -21.02 7.86 4.81
CA ILE A 485 -20.74 8.79 3.71
C ILE A 485 -20.79 8.08 2.36
N VAL A 486 -20.11 6.94 2.23
CA VAL A 486 -20.07 6.17 0.98
C VAL A 486 -21.41 5.47 0.74
N GLY A 487 -22.09 5.06 1.81
CA GLY A 487 -23.35 4.32 1.74
C GLY A 487 -23.17 2.82 1.49
N CYS A 488 -21.99 2.28 1.82
CA CYS A 488 -21.64 0.86 1.69
C CYS A 488 -21.31 0.24 3.05
N PRO A 489 -21.65 -1.04 3.31
CA PRO A 489 -21.09 -1.78 4.43
C PRO A 489 -19.57 -1.85 4.33
N ILE A 490 -18.90 -1.73 5.49
CA ILE A 490 -17.46 -1.91 5.63
C ILE A 490 -17.17 -3.17 6.42
N ILE A 491 -16.43 -4.09 5.82
CA ILE A 491 -15.96 -5.32 6.44
C ILE A 491 -14.56 -5.08 7.02
N LEU A 492 -14.41 -5.34 8.31
CA LEU A 492 -13.13 -5.41 8.99
C LEU A 492 -12.71 -6.88 9.10
N PRO A 493 -11.46 -7.23 8.74
CA PRO A 493 -10.98 -8.61 8.80
C PRO A 493 -10.87 -9.11 10.25
N ARG A 494 -10.93 -10.43 10.45
CA ARG A 494 -10.66 -11.06 11.75
C ARG A 494 -9.24 -10.74 12.23
N GLU A 495 -8.26 -10.82 11.34
CA GLU A 495 -6.88 -10.47 11.64
C GLU A 495 -6.59 -9.01 11.30
N SER A 496 -6.18 -8.23 12.30
CA SER A 496 -5.87 -6.82 12.11
C SER A 496 -4.58 -6.57 11.32
N GLU A 497 -3.67 -7.55 11.30
CA GLU A 497 -2.37 -7.47 10.62
C GLU A 497 -2.47 -8.00 9.18
N SER A 498 -3.34 -7.38 8.37
CA SER A 498 -3.72 -7.89 7.05
C SER A 498 -2.57 -7.93 6.04
N VAL A 499 -1.63 -6.98 6.11
CA VAL A 499 -0.45 -7.00 5.22
C VAL A 499 0.44 -8.20 5.53
N LEU A 500 0.67 -8.50 6.82
CA LEU A 500 1.41 -9.69 7.25
C LEU A 500 0.68 -10.97 6.85
N LEU A 501 -0.66 -11.02 6.98
CA LEU A 501 -1.44 -12.18 6.55
C LEU A 501 -1.37 -12.37 5.03
N GLY A 502 -1.48 -11.29 4.25
CA GLY A 502 -1.34 -11.33 2.80
C GLY A 502 0.04 -11.85 2.36
N ALA A 503 1.11 -11.39 3.01
CA ALA A 503 2.45 -11.92 2.78
C ALA A 503 2.57 -13.40 3.19
N ALA A 504 1.96 -13.82 4.30
CA ALA A 504 1.95 -15.23 4.72
C ALA A 504 1.18 -16.13 3.73
N ILE A 505 0.11 -15.63 3.11
CA ILE A 505 -0.62 -16.32 2.04
C ILE A 505 0.30 -16.61 0.85
N LEU A 506 1.19 -15.68 0.46
CA LEU A 506 2.19 -15.94 -0.59
C LEU A 506 3.11 -17.12 -0.21
N GLY A 507 3.58 -17.15 1.04
CA GLY A 507 4.39 -18.25 1.57
C GLY A 507 3.64 -19.58 1.57
N ALA A 508 2.35 -19.58 1.89
CA ALA A 508 1.51 -20.77 1.89
C ALA A 508 1.30 -21.37 0.49
N VAL A 509 1.18 -20.51 -0.53
CA VAL A 509 1.12 -20.94 -1.94
C VAL A 509 2.47 -21.47 -2.41
N ALA A 510 3.57 -20.77 -2.11
CA ALA A 510 4.92 -21.21 -2.46
C ALA A 510 5.28 -22.56 -1.81
N GLY A 511 4.82 -22.78 -0.57
CA GLY A 511 4.95 -24.05 0.15
C GLY A 511 4.07 -25.18 -0.39
N LYS A 512 3.23 -24.91 -1.40
CA LYS A 512 2.25 -25.84 -1.98
C LYS A 512 1.24 -26.39 -0.97
N ASN A 513 1.05 -25.70 0.15
CA ASN A 513 -0.02 -25.98 1.11
C ASN A 513 -1.39 -25.63 0.52
N TYR A 514 -1.41 -24.64 -0.38
CA TYR A 514 -2.58 -24.30 -1.19
C TYR A 514 -2.18 -24.28 -2.67
N PRO A 515 -3.05 -24.73 -3.58
CA PRO A 515 -2.74 -24.83 -5.00
C PRO A 515 -2.82 -23.49 -5.76
N SER A 516 -3.39 -22.45 -5.15
CA SER A 516 -3.49 -21.10 -5.69
C SER A 516 -3.63 -20.07 -4.57
N LEU A 517 -3.30 -18.82 -4.85
CA LEU A 517 -3.54 -17.64 -4.03
C LEU A 517 -5.02 -17.50 -3.73
N HIS A 518 -5.90 -17.70 -4.73
CA HIS A 518 -7.33 -17.68 -4.50
C HIS A 518 -7.77 -18.71 -3.44
N ASP A 519 -7.26 -19.95 -3.51
CA ASP A 519 -7.56 -21.00 -2.54
C ASP A 519 -6.97 -20.68 -1.14
N ALA A 520 -5.77 -20.09 -1.09
CA ALA A 520 -5.15 -19.64 0.16
C ALA A 520 -5.90 -18.48 0.81
N MET A 521 -6.29 -17.45 0.03
CA MET A 521 -7.12 -16.33 0.49
C MET A 521 -8.44 -16.84 1.08
N LYS A 522 -9.10 -17.76 0.36
CA LYS A 522 -10.34 -18.38 0.82
C LYS A 522 -10.17 -19.12 2.16
N ALA A 523 -9.03 -19.77 2.37
CA ALA A 523 -8.80 -20.59 3.57
C ALA A 523 -8.32 -19.76 4.78
N LEU A 524 -7.44 -18.79 4.55
CA LEU A 524 -6.71 -18.07 5.60
C LEU A 524 -7.39 -16.75 6.00
N ASN A 525 -8.15 -16.12 5.10
CA ASN A 525 -8.90 -14.91 5.44
C ASN A 525 -10.26 -15.25 6.06
N ALA A 526 -10.70 -14.39 6.98
CA ALA A 526 -12.04 -14.42 7.54
C ALA A 526 -12.53 -13.00 7.84
N ALA A 527 -13.81 -12.75 7.57
CA ALA A 527 -14.48 -11.53 8.03
C ALA A 527 -14.56 -11.51 9.57
N GLY A 528 -14.31 -10.35 10.16
CA GLY A 528 -14.42 -10.11 11.60
C GLY A 528 -15.72 -9.36 11.92
N GLN A 529 -15.73 -8.06 11.70
CA GLN A 529 -16.85 -7.17 11.99
C GLN A 529 -17.39 -6.55 10.70
N VAL A 530 -18.71 -6.42 10.59
CA VAL A 530 -19.35 -5.64 9.52
C VAL A 530 -19.95 -4.38 10.14
N VAL A 531 -19.55 -3.21 9.63
CA VAL A 531 -20.11 -1.91 9.99
C VAL A 531 -21.03 -1.46 8.86
N HIS A 532 -22.31 -1.30 9.17
CA HIS A 532 -23.30 -0.86 8.20
C HIS A 532 -23.45 0.67 8.23
N PRO A 533 -23.77 1.30 7.09
CA PRO A 533 -24.26 2.66 7.08
C PRO A 533 -25.49 2.79 8.00
N SER A 534 -25.62 3.93 8.66
CA SER A 534 -26.76 4.23 9.50
C SER A 534 -28.07 4.11 8.73
N SER A 535 -29.07 3.51 9.36
CA SER A 535 -30.43 3.40 8.82
C SER A 535 -31.26 4.69 8.97
N ASP A 536 -30.76 5.70 9.69
CA ASP A 536 -31.43 6.99 9.80
C ASP A 536 -31.27 7.79 8.47
N PRO A 537 -32.36 8.05 7.74
CA PRO A 537 -32.29 8.77 6.47
C PRO A 537 -31.76 10.21 6.61
N LYS A 538 -31.81 10.80 7.81
CA LYS A 538 -31.26 12.13 8.08
C LYS A 538 -29.74 12.17 7.92
N ILE A 539 -29.04 11.11 8.34
CA ILE A 539 -27.58 11.01 8.26
C ILE A 539 -27.16 10.95 6.79
N LYS A 540 -27.79 10.08 5.99
CA LYS A 540 -27.53 10.02 4.54
C LYS A 540 -27.78 11.37 3.87
N LYS A 541 -28.94 11.99 4.15
CA LYS A 541 -29.29 13.30 3.59
C LYS A 541 -28.28 14.39 3.96
N TYR A 542 -27.76 14.36 5.18
CA TYR A 542 -26.73 15.28 5.66
C TYR A 542 -25.42 15.09 4.90
N HIS A 543 -24.93 13.86 4.77
CA HIS A 543 -23.70 13.57 4.03
C HIS A 543 -23.84 13.83 2.54
N ASP A 544 -25.00 13.57 1.92
CA ASP A 544 -25.26 13.97 0.53
C ASP A 544 -25.18 15.50 0.34
N ALA A 545 -25.64 16.28 1.32
CA ALA A 545 -25.50 17.74 1.28
C ALA A 545 -24.03 18.17 1.43
N LYS A 546 -23.29 17.62 2.39
CA LYS A 546 -21.87 17.94 2.59
C LYS A 546 -20.99 17.44 1.45
N TYR A 547 -21.33 16.33 0.80
CA TYR A 547 -20.63 15.84 -0.37
C TYR A 547 -20.74 16.84 -1.54
N ARG A 548 -21.92 17.42 -1.79
CA ARG A 548 -22.05 18.50 -2.79
C ARG A 548 -21.17 19.71 -2.48
N ILE A 549 -21.09 20.10 -1.20
CA ILE A 549 -20.19 21.19 -0.76
C ILE A 549 -18.73 20.80 -1.00
N PHE A 550 -18.32 19.59 -0.63
CA PHE A 550 -16.98 19.05 -0.89
C PHE A 550 -16.59 19.14 -2.37
N ARG A 551 -17.50 18.73 -3.29
CA ARG A 551 -17.28 18.83 -4.73
C ARG A 551 -17.12 20.29 -5.17
N ASN A 552 -17.98 21.18 -4.65
CA ASN A 552 -17.93 22.60 -4.99
C ASN A 552 -16.67 23.32 -4.48
N LEU A 553 -16.11 22.93 -3.33
CA LEU A 553 -14.85 23.48 -2.84
C LEU A 553 -13.70 23.26 -3.84
N TYR A 554 -13.67 22.11 -4.52
CA TYR A 554 -12.70 21.84 -5.57
C TYR A 554 -12.93 22.71 -6.81
N GLU A 555 -14.18 22.84 -7.27
CA GLU A 555 -14.54 23.70 -8.41
C GLU A 555 -14.18 25.18 -8.15
N GLN A 556 -14.47 25.68 -6.96
CA GLN A 556 -14.09 27.04 -6.54
C GLN A 556 -12.58 27.22 -6.57
N GLN A 557 -11.83 26.22 -6.09
CA GLN A 557 -10.38 26.28 -6.14
C GLN A 557 -9.85 26.40 -7.57
N LEU A 558 -10.38 25.63 -8.52
CA LEU A 558 -10.01 25.76 -9.94
C LEU A 558 -10.32 27.15 -10.50
N SER A 559 -11.51 27.69 -10.19
CA SER A 559 -11.90 29.03 -10.59
C SER A 559 -10.93 30.10 -10.04
N HIS A 560 -10.57 30.02 -8.75
CA HIS A 560 -9.60 30.94 -8.14
C HIS A 560 -8.22 30.85 -8.81
N ARG A 561 -7.74 29.64 -9.14
CA ARG A 561 -6.48 29.47 -9.87
C ARG A 561 -6.52 30.14 -11.25
N SER A 562 -7.63 30.00 -11.99
CA SER A 562 -7.81 30.67 -13.30
C SER A 562 -7.77 32.19 -13.17
N ILE A 563 -8.51 32.75 -12.20
CA ILE A 563 -8.55 34.21 -11.96
C ILE A 563 -7.15 34.77 -11.70
N ILE A 564 -6.35 34.09 -10.88
CA ILE A 564 -4.98 34.51 -10.59
C ILE A 564 -4.07 34.35 -11.80
N ALA A 565 -4.19 33.25 -12.56
CA ALA A 565 -3.41 33.05 -13.79
C ALA A 565 -3.70 34.13 -14.83
N GLU A 566 -4.97 34.51 -15.02
CA GLU A 566 -5.39 35.61 -15.89
C GLU A 566 -4.86 36.97 -15.43
N ALA A 567 -4.78 37.21 -14.12
CA ALA A 567 -4.23 38.45 -13.58
C ALA A 567 -2.69 38.56 -13.71
N LEU A 568 -2.00 37.43 -13.90
CA LEU A 568 -0.55 37.34 -14.06
C LEU A 568 -0.10 37.28 -15.53
N ALA A 569 -1.01 36.98 -16.46
CA ALA A 569 -0.77 36.95 -17.91
C ALA A 569 -0.77 38.37 -18.49
#